data_AF-A0A957V0Z3-F1
#
_entry.id   AF-A0A957V0Z3-F1
#
_cell.length_a   1.000
_cell.length_b   1.000
_cell.length_c   1.000
_cell.angle_alpha   90.00
_cell.angle_beta   90.00
_cell.angle_gamma   90.00
#
_symmetry.space_group_name_H-M   'P 1'
#
loop_
_entity.id
_entity.type
_entity.pdbx_description
1 polymer ?
#
loop_
_entity_poly.entity_id
_entity_poly.type
_entity_poly.pdbx_seq_one_letter_code
_entity_poly.pdbx_strand_id
1 'polypeptide(L)'
;LSKGSSLLYRILVDRHIHTYTSLFRAYRREVVERISFESDGFLAGTELMVKAMLDGYSVAEYPTTLYSRAFGASKAKIMRTIRAHLRFQGEVLLYRLGKNPVPSQQRLQGAK
;
A
#
# COMPACT_ATOMS: atom_id res chain seq x y z
N LEU A 1 -15.76 2.75 2.61
CA LEU A 1 -14.38 3.26 2.81
C LEU A 1 -13.32 2.35 2.22
N SER A 2 -13.10 1.16 2.80
CA SER A 2 -12.09 0.19 2.32
C SER A 2 -12.24 -0.17 0.83
N LYS A 3 -13.48 -0.41 0.38
CA LYS A 3 -13.81 -0.72 -1.03
C LYS A 3 -13.48 0.43 -1.99
N GLY A 4 -13.71 1.69 -1.58
CA GLY A 4 -13.43 2.87 -2.42
C GLY A 4 -11.95 3.19 -2.51
N SER A 5 -11.22 3.09 -1.39
CA SER A 5 -9.76 3.23 -1.38
C SER A 5 -9.09 2.18 -2.27
N SER A 6 -9.53 0.92 -2.16
CA SER A 6 -9.00 -0.18 -3.00
C SER A 6 -9.34 0.00 -4.49
N LEU A 7 -10.49 0.59 -4.83
CA LEU A 7 -10.83 0.93 -6.22
C LEU A 7 -9.88 1.97 -6.81
N LEU A 8 -9.50 3.00 -6.02
CA LEU A 8 -8.56 4.02 -6.47
C LEU A 8 -7.16 3.44 -6.67
N TYR A 9 -6.67 2.62 -5.75
CA TYR A 9 -5.38 1.94 -5.94
C TYR A 9 -5.38 0.98 -7.13
N ARG A 10 -6.51 0.35 -7.45
CA ARG A 10 -6.63 -0.46 -8.67
C ARG A 10 -6.38 0.32 -9.95
N ILE A 11 -6.86 1.57 -10.00
CA ILE A 11 -6.64 2.46 -11.15
C ILE A 11 -5.19 2.95 -11.16
N LEU A 12 -4.64 3.26 -9.98
CA LEU A 12 -3.34 3.91 -9.84
C LEU A 12 -2.13 2.97 -9.86
N VAL A 13 -2.28 1.72 -9.46
CA VAL A 13 -1.17 0.78 -9.25
C VAL A 13 -1.37 -0.44 -10.13
N ASP A 14 -2.33 -1.30 -9.80
CA ASP A 14 -2.58 -2.52 -10.55
C ASP A 14 -4.06 -2.93 -10.44
N ARG A 15 -4.69 -3.23 -11.58
CA ARG A 15 -6.09 -3.62 -11.63
C ARG A 15 -6.34 -5.04 -11.13
N HIS A 16 -5.30 -5.88 -11.05
CA HIS A 16 -5.39 -7.29 -10.67
C HIS A 16 -5.49 -7.52 -9.15
N ILE A 17 -5.14 -6.53 -8.33
CA ILE A 17 -5.26 -6.62 -6.87
C ILE A 17 -6.59 -6.01 -6.43
N HIS A 18 -7.43 -6.79 -5.77
CA HIS A 18 -8.75 -6.33 -5.32
C HIS A 18 -8.69 -5.58 -3.98
N THR A 19 -7.76 -5.94 -3.09
CA THR A 19 -7.75 -5.45 -1.71
C THR A 19 -6.41 -4.83 -1.30
N TYR A 20 -6.30 -3.52 -1.49
CA TYR A 20 -5.12 -2.74 -1.08
C TYR A 20 -5.11 -2.39 0.40
N THR A 21 -6.26 -2.40 1.07
CA THR A 21 -6.40 -1.99 2.48
C THR A 21 -6.46 -3.16 3.47
N SER A 22 -6.17 -4.40 3.04
CA SER A 22 -6.03 -5.53 3.97
C SER A 22 -4.91 -5.26 4.97
N LEU A 23 -5.03 -5.72 6.21
CA LEU A 23 -3.92 -5.69 7.18
C LEU A 23 -3.18 -7.02 7.26
N PHE A 24 -3.79 -8.08 6.73
CA PHE A 24 -3.22 -9.42 6.75
C PHE A 24 -2.47 -9.66 5.44
N ARG A 25 -1.13 -9.73 5.52
CA ARG A 25 -0.23 -10.00 4.41
C ARG A 25 1.03 -10.71 4.91
N ALA A 26 1.61 -11.52 4.03
CA ALA A 26 2.93 -12.10 4.21
C ALA A 26 3.89 -11.48 3.21
N TYR A 27 5.09 -11.13 3.66
CA TYR A 27 6.15 -10.57 2.82
C TYR A 27 7.39 -11.46 2.90
N ARG A 28 8.10 -11.58 1.78
CA ARG A 28 9.47 -12.11 1.81
C ARG A 28 10.35 -11.14 2.58
N ARG A 29 11.33 -11.68 3.31
CA ARG A 29 12.28 -10.88 4.09
C ARG A 29 12.94 -9.78 3.26
N GLU A 30 13.40 -10.14 2.06
CA GLU A 30 14.06 -9.22 1.12
C GLU A 30 13.23 -7.98 0.78
N VAL A 31 11.90 -8.12 0.71
CA VAL A 31 10.99 -6.99 0.40
C VAL A 31 10.94 -6.03 1.57
N VAL A 32 10.88 -6.54 2.79
CA VAL A 32 10.84 -5.71 4.01
C VAL A 32 12.17 -5.01 4.25
N GLU A 33 13.29 -5.62 3.88
CA GLU A 33 14.62 -5.03 4.01
C GLU A 33 14.93 -3.97 2.94
N ARG A 34 14.43 -4.15 1.71
CA ARG A 34 14.69 -3.23 0.59
C ARG A 34 13.72 -2.07 0.53
N ILE A 35 12.46 -2.28 0.89
CA ILE A 35 11.41 -1.27 0.75
C ILE A 35 11.20 -0.52 2.07
N SER A 36 11.63 0.74 2.11
CA SER A 36 11.33 1.64 3.22
C SER A 36 9.92 2.23 3.12
N PHE A 37 9.23 2.32 4.25
CA PHE A 37 7.93 2.98 4.37
C PHE A 37 7.98 3.97 5.53
N GLU A 38 7.31 5.12 5.38
CA GLU A 38 7.30 6.18 6.40
C GLU A 38 5.91 6.34 7.05
N SER A 39 4.89 5.72 6.47
CA SER A 39 3.52 5.84 6.96
C SER A 39 3.29 5.03 8.23
N ASP A 40 2.58 5.63 9.17
CA ASP A 40 2.12 4.95 10.39
C ASP A 40 0.74 4.29 10.24
N GLY A 41 0.52 3.26 11.06
CA GLY A 41 -0.79 2.66 11.26
C GLY A 41 -1.33 1.93 10.04
N PHE A 42 -2.60 2.17 9.70
CA PHE A 42 -3.32 1.42 8.64
C PHE A 42 -2.75 1.64 7.22
N LEU A 43 -1.97 2.71 7.02
CA LEU A 43 -1.39 3.02 5.71
C LEU A 43 -0.06 2.29 5.48
N ALA A 44 0.72 2.04 6.53
CA ALA A 44 2.06 1.43 6.46
C ALA A 44 2.10 0.18 5.57
N GLY A 45 1.19 -0.77 5.81
CA GLY A 45 1.11 -2.01 5.06
C GLY A 45 0.65 -1.83 3.61
N THR A 46 -0.09 -0.75 3.31
CA THR A 46 -0.47 -0.43 1.92
C THR A 46 0.68 0.24 1.19
N GLU A 47 1.37 1.17 1.85
CA GLU A 47 2.55 1.85 1.29
C GLU A 47 3.65 0.86 0.94
N LEU A 48 3.99 -0.05 1.86
CA LEU A 48 4.97 -1.11 1.64
C LEU A 48 4.62 -1.94 0.40
N MET A 49 3.36 -2.38 0.28
CA MET A 49 2.91 -3.18 -0.87
C MET A 49 2.99 -2.39 -2.17
N VAL A 50 2.51 -1.15 -2.19
CA VAL A 50 2.52 -0.31 -3.40
C VAL A 50 3.96 -0.02 -3.84
N LYS A 51 4.86 0.33 -2.91
CA LYS A 51 6.27 0.55 -3.22
C LYS A 51 6.93 -0.71 -3.76
N ALA A 52 6.67 -1.88 -3.17
CA ALA A 52 7.16 -3.16 -3.68
C ALA A 52 6.66 -3.43 -5.13
N MET A 53 5.39 -3.16 -5.42
CA MET A 53 4.87 -3.31 -6.79
C MET A 53 5.53 -2.36 -7.78
N LEU A 54 5.80 -1.11 -7.37
CA LEU A 54 6.49 -0.13 -8.21
C LEU A 54 7.97 -0.48 -8.44
N ASP A 55 8.61 -1.19 -7.49
CA ASP A 55 9.97 -1.72 -7.61
C ASP A 55 10.04 -3.04 -8.41
N GLY A 56 8.89 -3.51 -8.93
CA GLY A 56 8.81 -4.68 -9.82
C GLY A 56 8.55 -6.01 -9.13
N TYR A 57 8.28 -6.03 -7.82
CA TYR A 57 7.90 -7.26 -7.12
C TYR A 57 6.49 -7.72 -7.50
N SER A 58 6.32 -9.03 -7.64
CA SER A 58 5.02 -9.66 -7.89
C SER A 58 4.21 -9.78 -6.61
N VAL A 59 2.94 -9.43 -6.65
CA VAL A 59 1.98 -9.62 -5.55
C VAL A 59 0.91 -10.61 -5.98
N ALA A 60 0.66 -11.61 -5.13
CA ALA A 60 -0.45 -12.56 -5.30
C ALA A 60 -1.49 -12.33 -4.21
N GLU A 61 -2.76 -12.23 -4.60
CA GLU A 61 -3.89 -12.14 -3.68
C GLU A 61 -4.59 -13.50 -3.60
N TYR A 62 -4.85 -13.97 -2.37
CA TYR A 62 -5.60 -15.18 -2.12
C TYR A 62 -6.92 -14.83 -1.42
N PRO A 63 -8.07 -15.35 -1.90
CA PRO A 63 -9.35 -15.09 -1.28
C PRO A 63 -9.35 -15.62 0.15
N THR A 64 -9.76 -14.77 1.10
CA THR A 64 -9.88 -15.13 2.52
C THR A 64 -11.15 -14.50 3.06
N THR A 65 -11.95 -15.29 3.76
CA THR A 65 -13.16 -14.79 4.43
C THR A 65 -12.76 -14.12 5.74
N LEU A 66 -12.93 -12.80 5.82
CA LEU A 66 -12.72 -12.05 7.06
C LEU A 66 -14.02 -12.03 7.86
N TYR A 67 -14.01 -12.66 9.03
CA TYR A 67 -15.13 -12.60 9.97
C TYR A 67 -15.12 -11.25 10.71
N SER A 68 -16.23 -10.50 10.64
CA SER A 68 -16.39 -9.28 11.43
C SER A 68 -16.58 -9.64 12.90
N ARG A 69 -15.82 -9.00 13.79
CA ARG A 69 -16.09 -9.08 15.24
C ARG A 69 -17.49 -8.53 15.52
N ALA A 70 -18.31 -9.28 16.27
CA ALA A 70 -19.68 -8.91 16.62
C ALA A 70 -19.78 -7.79 17.68
N PHE A 71 -18.71 -7.56 18.46
CA PHE A 71 -18.69 -6.57 19.54
C PHE A 71 -17.40 -5.73 19.53
N GLY A 72 -17.54 -4.44 19.81
CA GLY A 72 -16.45 -3.46 19.94
C GLY A 72 -16.60 -2.27 18.98
N ALA A 73 -16.58 -1.04 19.53
CA ALA A 73 -16.52 0.16 18.71
C ALA A 73 -15.15 0.24 18.00
N SER A 74 -15.16 0.45 16.70
CA SER A 74 -13.94 0.59 15.91
C SER A 74 -13.09 1.76 16.44
N LYS A 75 -11.94 1.46 17.05
CA LYS A 75 -10.95 2.48 17.48
C LYS A 75 -10.26 3.16 16.28
N ALA A 76 -10.59 2.74 15.06
CA ALA A 76 -10.05 3.36 13.85
C ALA A 76 -10.56 4.80 13.75
N LYS A 77 -9.65 5.76 13.83
CA LYS A 77 -9.92 7.16 13.44
C LYS A 77 -10.10 7.21 11.93
N ILE A 78 -11.29 6.79 11.48
CA ILE A 78 -11.69 6.61 10.08
C ILE A 78 -11.27 7.79 9.20
N MET A 79 -11.55 9.02 9.65
CA MET A 79 -11.24 10.24 8.89
C MET A 79 -9.73 10.44 8.70
N ARG A 80 -8.92 10.10 9.72
CA ARG A 80 -7.45 10.16 9.64
C ARG A 80 -6.92 9.16 8.62
N THR A 81 -7.44 7.93 8.64
CA THR A 81 -7.05 6.87 7.70
C THR A 81 -7.44 7.23 6.25
N ILE A 82 -8.61 7.83 6.03
CA ILE A 82 -9.03 8.29 4.70
C ILE A 82 -8.07 9.35 4.16
N ARG A 83 -7.77 10.40 4.94
CA ARG A 83 -6.85 11.46 4.51
C ARG A 83 -5.45 10.93 4.21
N ALA A 84 -4.96 10.00 5.02
CA ALA A 84 -3.66 9.36 4.79
C ALA A 84 -3.63 8.60 3.44
N HIS A 85 -4.67 7.80 3.15
CA HIS A 85 -4.76 7.12 1.85
C HIS A 85 -4.85 8.09 0.67
N LEU A 86 -5.68 9.14 0.76
CA LEU A 86 -5.84 10.11 -0.32
C LEU A 86 -4.54 10.86 -0.60
N ARG A 87 -3.78 11.24 0.43
CA ARG A 87 -2.48 11.88 0.27
C ARG A 87 -1.49 10.97 -0.47
N PHE A 88 -1.36 9.72 -0.01
CA PHE A 88 -0.46 8.76 -0.65
C PHE A 88 -0.88 8.43 -2.09
N GLN A 89 -2.17 8.37 -2.38
CA GLN A 89 -2.68 8.20 -3.75
C GLN A 89 -2.29 9.38 -4.66
N GLY A 90 -2.31 10.60 -4.15
CA GLY A 90 -1.82 11.79 -4.87
C GLY A 90 -0.32 11.69 -5.19
N GLU A 91 0.49 11.23 -4.25
CA GLU A 91 1.93 11.01 -4.44
C GLU A 91 2.22 9.95 -5.51
N VAL A 92 1.49 8.83 -5.48
CA VAL A 92 1.59 7.76 -6.51
C VAL A 92 1.16 8.27 -7.89
N LEU A 93 0.11 9.10 -7.96
CA LEU A 93 -0.33 9.71 -9.22
C LEU A 93 0.73 10.66 -9.80
N LEU A 94 1.32 11.51 -8.96
CA LEU A 94 2.39 12.44 -9.38
C LEU A 94 3.64 11.70 -9.87
N TYR A 95 3.96 10.55 -9.25
CA TYR A 95 5.02 9.66 -9.72
C TYR A 95 4.74 9.09 -11.11
N ARG A 96 3.52 8.60 -11.36
CA ARG A 96 3.13 8.12 -12.70
C ARG A 96 3.12 9.21 -13.77
N LEU A 97 2.84 10.45 -13.39
CA LEU A 97 2.84 11.61 -14.29
C LEU A 97 4.25 12.20 -14.54
N GLY A 98 5.31 11.58 -14.02
CA GLY A 98 6.70 11.93 -14.34
C GLY A 98 7.24 13.17 -13.62
N LYS A 99 6.57 13.68 -12.58
CA LYS A 99 6.99 14.89 -11.83
C LYS A 99 7.87 14.64 -10.58
N ASN A 100 8.67 13.56 -10.52
CA ASN A 100 9.54 13.15 -9.40
C ASN A 100 8.80 12.68 -8.11
N PRO A 101 9.44 11.88 -7.23
CA PRO A 101 9.41 10.42 -7.31
C PRO A 101 8.49 9.76 -6.24
N VAL A 102 8.12 8.49 -6.44
CA VAL A 102 7.94 7.51 -5.35
C VAL A 102 9.21 6.65 -5.31
N PRO A 103 10.18 6.96 -4.45
CA PRO A 103 11.27 6.05 -4.12
C PRO A 103 11.34 5.84 -2.59
N SER A 104 11.41 4.58 -2.18
CA SER A 104 12.14 4.25 -0.96
C SER A 104 13.62 4.24 -1.30
N GLN A 105 14.48 4.72 -0.41
CA GLN A 105 15.88 5.01 -0.70
C GLN A 105 16.71 3.77 -1.06
N GLN A 106 16.70 3.31 -2.31
CA GLN A 106 17.76 2.45 -2.88
C GLN A 106 17.98 2.77 -4.37
N ARG A 107 18.30 4.02 -4.69
CA ARG A 107 18.99 4.33 -5.97
C ARG A 107 20.51 4.24 -5.87
N LEU A 108 21.05 3.69 -4.78
CA LEU A 108 22.49 3.60 -4.56
C LEU A 108 22.84 2.28 -3.86
N GLN A 109 23.09 1.22 -4.65
CA GLN A 109 24.26 0.35 -4.49
C GLN A 109 24.29 -0.75 -5.58
N GLY A 110 25.22 -0.61 -6.54
CA GLY A 110 25.74 -1.72 -7.36
C GLY A 110 25.16 -1.86 -8.77
N ALA A 111 25.31 -0.87 -9.66
CA ALA A 111 26.33 -1.01 -10.69
C ALA A 111 27.73 -1.28 -10.11
N LYS A 112 28.06 -2.56 -9.97
CA LYS A 112 29.39 -3.15 -10.13
C LYS A 112 29.21 -4.59 -10.54
#